data_AF-A0A2V5PIW8-F1
#
_entry.id   AF-A0A2V5PIW8-F1
#
_cell.length_a   1.000
_cell.length_b   1.000
_cell.length_c   1.000
_cell.angle_alpha   90.00
_cell.angle_beta   90.00
_cell.angle_gamma   90.00
#
_symmetry.space_group_name_H-M   'P 1'
#
loop_
_entity.id
_entity.type
_entity.pdbx_description
1 polymer ?
#
loop_
_entity_poly.entity_id
_entity_poly.type
_entity_poly.pdbx_seq_one_letter_code
_entity_poly.pdbx_strand_id
1 'polypeptide(L)'
;SVGNDDWPLPIPIVKRNGKWYFDSKAGHDEILLRRVGANELDALEICRGFVEAQHEYAAEKHDDSKVNQYAQKVISTPGKKDGLAWQNPDGTWGGPVGEEIAKALEQGYSDKAQPFHGYFFKVLKGQGPAAPMGAMDFVVGGAMIGGFALAAAPAEYKVTGVQTFMVSHAGIVYQKDLGAETLKAFQSMERFDPDKTWKETDDQW
;
A
#
# COMPACT_ATOMS: atom_id res chain seq x y z
N SER A 1 27.96 18.14 4.82
CA SER A 1 27.73 16.97 5.66
C SER A 1 27.21 17.46 6.99
N VAL A 2 26.10 16.88 7.49
CA VAL A 2 25.63 17.11 8.86
C VAL A 2 25.56 15.76 9.55
N GLY A 3 26.18 15.65 10.73
CA GLY A 3 26.24 14.39 11.48
C GLY A 3 27.40 13.48 11.05
N ASN A 4 27.55 12.35 11.74
CA ASN A 4 28.62 11.37 11.52
C ASN A 4 28.42 10.48 10.28
N ASP A 5 27.26 10.59 9.61
CA ASP A 5 26.83 9.69 8.53
C ASP A 5 26.96 10.30 7.13
N ASP A 6 27.71 11.39 6.97
CA ASP A 6 27.93 12.09 5.70
C ASP A 6 26.66 12.39 4.88
N TRP A 7 25.54 12.60 5.58
CA TRP A 7 24.27 12.89 4.93
C TRP A 7 24.34 14.25 4.20
N PRO A 8 24.08 14.29 2.88
CA PRO A 8 24.11 15.53 2.13
C PRO A 8 22.96 16.42 2.59
N LEU A 9 23.28 17.63 3.04
CA LEU A 9 22.32 18.65 3.42
C LEU A 9 21.44 18.95 2.19
N PRO A 10 20.10 18.76 2.26
CA PRO A 10 19.22 18.87 1.10
C PRO A 10 19.01 20.31 0.60
N ILE A 11 19.59 21.30 1.27
CA ILE A 11 19.43 22.72 0.92
C ILE A 11 20.67 23.18 0.15
N PRO A 12 20.60 23.38 -1.18
CA PRO A 12 21.75 23.79 -1.96
C PRO A 12 22.18 25.21 -1.59
N ILE A 13 23.50 25.43 -1.62
CA ILE A 13 24.10 26.75 -1.41
C ILE A 13 24.45 27.32 -2.79
N VAL A 14 23.92 28.51 -3.10
CA VAL A 14 24.13 29.19 -4.38
C VAL A 14 24.86 30.52 -4.17
N LYS A 15 25.71 30.90 -5.12
CA LYS A 15 26.42 32.18 -5.08
C LYS A 15 25.64 33.22 -5.87
N ARG A 16 25.18 34.30 -5.22
CA ARG A 16 24.53 35.45 -5.86
C ARG A 16 25.30 36.72 -5.49
N ASN A 17 25.66 37.56 -6.46
CA ASN A 17 26.38 38.81 -6.22
C ASN A 17 27.64 38.66 -5.33
N GLY A 18 28.40 37.58 -5.52
CA GLY A 18 29.62 37.33 -4.75
C GLY A 18 29.42 36.75 -3.34
N LYS A 19 28.17 36.68 -2.85
CA LYS A 19 27.82 36.14 -1.52
C LYS A 19 27.12 34.77 -1.67
N TRP A 20 27.35 33.90 -0.70
CA TRP A 20 26.70 32.59 -0.63
C TRP A 20 25.35 32.71 0.09
N TYR A 21 24.34 32.06 -0.47
CA TYR A 21 22.99 32.01 0.07
C TYR A 21 22.49 30.57 0.03
N PHE A 22 21.68 30.19 1.02
CA PHE A 22 20.87 28.99 0.90
C PHE A 22 19.73 29.25 -0.08
N ASP A 23 19.54 28.35 -1.05
CA ASP A 23 18.36 28.38 -1.90
C ASP A 23 17.23 27.64 -1.18
N SER A 24 16.47 28.39 -0.39
CA SER A 24 15.39 27.86 0.44
C SER A 24 14.26 27.25 -0.38
N LYS A 25 14.03 27.71 -1.63
CA LYS A 25 13.03 27.13 -2.52
C LYS A 25 13.46 25.74 -2.98
N ALA A 26 14.68 25.63 -3.51
CA ALA A 26 15.21 24.32 -3.91
C ALA A 26 15.32 23.36 -2.72
N GLY A 27 15.66 23.87 -1.52
CA GLY A 27 15.68 23.07 -0.30
C GLY A 27 14.30 22.57 0.13
N HIS A 28 13.24 23.37 -0.04
CA HIS A 28 11.87 22.93 0.22
C HIS A 28 11.43 21.83 -0.75
N ASP A 29 11.69 22.02 -2.04
CA ASP A 29 11.35 21.05 -3.09
C ASP A 29 12.08 19.71 -2.87
N GLU A 30 13.36 19.73 -2.51
CA GLU A 30 14.14 18.52 -2.19
C GLU A 30 13.59 17.77 -0.97
N ILE A 31 13.21 18.47 0.09
CA ILE A 31 12.62 17.84 1.29
C ILE A 31 11.29 17.17 0.94
N LEU A 32 10.45 17.84 0.13
CA LEU A 32 9.19 17.29 -0.35
C LEU A 32 9.42 16.03 -1.18
N LEU A 33 10.35 16.06 -2.15
CA LEU A 33 10.67 14.92 -3.00
C LEU A 33 11.16 13.71 -2.20
N ARG A 34 12.01 13.93 -1.19
CA ARG A 34 12.46 12.85 -0.29
C ARG A 34 11.32 12.23 0.51
N ARG A 35 10.40 13.06 1.02
CA ARG A 35 9.21 12.56 1.73
C ARG A 35 8.33 11.73 0.79
N VAL A 36 8.07 12.23 -0.42
CA VAL A 36 7.29 11.52 -1.45
C VAL A 36 7.94 10.17 -1.77
N GLY A 37 9.26 10.15 -2.00
CA GLY A 37 9.98 8.92 -2.28
C GLY A 37 9.94 7.91 -1.13
N ALA A 38 10.09 8.36 0.12
CA ALA A 38 9.98 7.48 1.29
C ALA A 38 8.57 6.89 1.44
N ASN A 39 7.54 7.73 1.31
CA ASN A 39 6.15 7.28 1.37
C ASN A 39 5.80 6.27 0.26
N GLU A 40 6.32 6.47 -0.96
CA GLU A 40 6.14 5.54 -2.08
C GLU A 40 6.85 4.21 -1.84
N LEU A 41 8.05 4.23 -1.25
CA LEU A 41 8.76 3.01 -0.86
C LEU A 41 7.99 2.23 0.21
N ASP A 42 7.50 2.91 1.25
CA ASP A 42 6.69 2.29 2.30
C ASP A 42 5.41 1.67 1.73
N ALA A 43 4.75 2.35 0.79
CA ALA A 43 3.57 1.82 0.12
C ALA A 43 3.87 0.55 -0.70
N LEU A 44 5.02 0.48 -1.37
CA LEU A 44 5.49 -0.72 -2.07
C LEU A 44 5.78 -1.87 -1.11
N GLU A 45 6.46 -1.61 0.00
CA GLU A 45 6.72 -2.61 1.04
C GLU A 45 5.42 -3.17 1.62
N ILE A 46 4.42 -2.32 1.88
CA ILE A 46 3.10 -2.77 2.33
C ILE A 46 2.41 -3.64 1.28
N CYS A 47 2.48 -3.28 -0.01
CA CYS A 47 1.89 -4.10 -1.07
C CYS A 47 2.50 -5.50 -1.09
N ARG A 48 3.83 -5.60 -0.95
CA ARG A 48 4.56 -6.87 -0.92
C ARG A 48 4.26 -7.67 0.35
N GLY A 49 4.37 -7.03 1.51
CA GLY A 49 4.06 -7.66 2.80
C GLY A 49 2.60 -8.13 2.90
N PHE A 50 1.66 -7.44 2.26
CA PHE A 50 0.27 -7.89 2.18
C PHE A 50 0.13 -9.20 1.38
N VAL A 51 0.88 -9.36 0.29
CA VAL A 51 0.90 -10.61 -0.49
C VAL A 51 1.42 -11.76 0.37
N GLU A 52 2.57 -11.56 1.02
CA GLU A 52 3.17 -12.54 1.92
C GLU A 52 2.20 -12.94 3.04
N ALA A 53 1.59 -11.94 3.69
CA ALA A 53 0.65 -12.17 4.78
C ALA A 53 -0.60 -12.95 4.35
N GLN A 54 -1.12 -12.69 3.14
CA GLN A 54 -2.25 -13.43 2.60
C GLN A 54 -1.89 -14.89 2.30
N HIS A 55 -0.67 -15.14 1.79
CA HIS A 55 -0.19 -16.51 1.58
C HIS A 55 0.03 -17.26 2.89
N GLU A 56 0.58 -16.58 3.91
CA GLU A 56 0.74 -17.16 5.25
C GLU A 56 -0.63 -17.49 5.87
N TYR A 57 -1.59 -16.56 5.82
CA TYR A 57 -2.96 -16.81 6.28
C TYR A 57 -3.60 -18.00 5.55
N ALA A 58 -3.45 -18.08 4.22
CA ALA A 58 -4.03 -19.16 3.44
C ALA A 58 -3.30 -20.52 3.57
N ALA A 59 -2.15 -20.58 4.25
CA ALA A 59 -1.44 -21.83 4.49
C ALA A 59 -2.20 -22.73 5.47
N GLU A 60 -2.99 -22.15 6.36
CA GLU A 60 -3.75 -22.86 7.39
C GLU A 60 -5.26 -22.62 7.25
N LYS A 61 -6.05 -23.47 7.91
CA LYS A 61 -7.48 -23.23 8.08
C LYS A 61 -7.69 -22.42 9.35
N HIS A 62 -8.41 -21.32 9.22
CA HIS A 62 -8.77 -20.48 10.34
C HIS A 62 -10.24 -20.65 10.73
N ASP A 63 -10.49 -20.58 12.04
CA ASP A 63 -11.80 -20.81 12.65
C ASP A 63 -12.44 -22.13 12.16
N ASP A 64 -13.75 -22.14 11.91
CA ASP A 64 -14.49 -23.33 11.43
C ASP A 64 -14.45 -23.47 9.88
N SER A 65 -13.46 -22.87 9.22
CA SER A 65 -13.36 -22.94 7.76
C SER A 65 -13.10 -24.37 7.28
N LYS A 66 -13.84 -24.79 6.25
CA LYS A 66 -13.66 -26.12 5.63
C LYS A 66 -12.51 -26.15 4.63
N VAL A 67 -12.10 -24.99 4.12
CA VAL A 67 -11.09 -24.83 3.08
C VAL A 67 -10.04 -23.79 3.50
N ASN A 68 -8.83 -23.92 2.94
CA ASN A 68 -7.86 -22.83 2.99
C ASN A 68 -8.39 -21.68 2.13
N GLN A 69 -8.27 -20.46 2.62
CA GLN A 69 -8.79 -19.26 1.97
C GLN A 69 -7.94 -18.05 2.37
N TYR A 70 -7.97 -17.03 1.54
CA TYR A 70 -7.40 -15.72 1.84
C TYR A 70 -8.28 -14.95 2.82
N ALA A 71 -7.66 -14.04 3.57
CA ALA A 71 -8.35 -13.17 4.50
C ALA A 71 -9.12 -12.08 3.75
N GLN A 72 -10.41 -11.95 4.05
CA GLN A 72 -11.26 -10.90 3.47
C GLN A 72 -11.18 -9.57 4.21
N LYS A 73 -10.60 -9.59 5.41
CA LYS A 73 -10.46 -8.45 6.32
C LYS A 73 -9.00 -8.34 6.74
N VAL A 74 -8.61 -7.14 7.13
CA VAL A 74 -7.30 -6.93 7.73
C VAL A 74 -7.40 -7.22 9.22
N ILE A 75 -8.30 -6.53 9.93
CA ILE A 75 -8.53 -6.79 11.35
C ILE A 75 -9.67 -7.79 11.52
N SER A 76 -9.41 -8.85 12.28
CA SER A 76 -10.39 -9.89 12.56
C SER A 76 -11.53 -9.38 13.44
N THR A 77 -12.70 -9.98 13.29
CA THR A 77 -13.81 -9.81 14.23
C THR A 77 -13.37 -10.26 15.63
N PRO A 78 -13.78 -9.56 16.72
CA PRO A 78 -13.38 -9.90 18.07
C PRO A 78 -13.59 -11.39 18.40
N GLY A 79 -12.52 -12.05 18.87
CA GLY A 79 -12.53 -13.47 19.23
C GLY A 79 -12.42 -14.45 18.04
N LYS A 80 -12.25 -13.96 16.81
CA LYS A 80 -12.05 -14.77 15.60
C LYS A 80 -10.67 -14.56 14.99
N LYS A 81 -10.31 -15.44 14.06
CA LYS A 81 -9.12 -15.32 13.21
C LYS A 81 -9.53 -15.22 11.74
N ASP A 82 -10.52 -14.37 11.44
CA ASP A 82 -11.10 -14.18 10.10
C ASP A 82 -10.50 -13.00 9.30
N GLY A 83 -9.35 -12.49 9.76
CA GLY A 83 -8.55 -11.43 9.14
C GLY A 83 -7.05 -11.65 9.34
N LEU A 84 -6.24 -10.80 8.70
CA LEU A 84 -4.77 -10.87 8.73
C LEU A 84 -4.13 -10.51 10.09
N ALA A 85 -4.88 -9.87 10.98
CA ALA A 85 -4.48 -9.56 12.34
C ALA A 85 -5.64 -9.85 13.30
N TRP A 86 -5.34 -10.34 14.50
CA TRP A 86 -6.34 -10.60 15.55
C TRP A 86 -5.77 -10.35 16.95
N GLN A 87 -6.68 -10.13 17.91
CA GLN A 87 -6.31 -10.11 19.32
C GLN A 87 -6.42 -11.51 19.91
N ASN A 88 -5.34 -11.97 20.54
CA ASN A 88 -5.31 -13.18 21.33
C ASN A 88 -6.05 -12.98 22.67
N PRO A 89 -6.44 -14.06 23.37
CA PRO A 89 -7.14 -13.96 24.66
C PRO A 89 -6.37 -13.19 25.76
N ASP A 90 -5.05 -13.13 25.67
CA ASP A 90 -4.18 -12.38 26.58
C ASP A 90 -4.02 -10.89 26.20
N GLY A 91 -4.70 -10.44 25.14
CA GLY A 91 -4.66 -9.07 24.64
C GLY A 91 -3.49 -8.78 23.70
N THR A 92 -2.61 -9.74 23.43
CA THR A 92 -1.53 -9.58 22.45
C THR A 92 -2.07 -9.66 21.02
N TRP A 93 -1.36 -9.03 20.09
CA TRP A 93 -1.67 -9.16 18.66
C TRP A 93 -1.04 -10.42 18.09
N GLY A 94 -1.79 -11.14 17.26
CA GLY A 94 -1.33 -12.26 16.46
C GLY A 94 -1.80 -12.15 15.02
N GLY A 95 -1.31 -13.08 14.20
CA GLY A 95 -1.55 -13.12 12.77
C GLY A 95 -0.38 -12.61 11.95
N PRO A 96 -0.43 -12.80 10.62
CA PRO A 96 0.66 -12.46 9.73
C PRO A 96 0.92 -10.95 9.58
N VAL A 97 -0.04 -10.10 9.96
CA VAL A 97 0.12 -8.63 9.92
C VAL A 97 0.17 -8.06 11.33
N GLY A 98 1.19 -7.26 11.62
CA GLY A 98 1.33 -6.53 12.88
C GLY A 98 0.29 -5.41 13.05
N GLU A 99 0.03 -5.02 14.30
CA GLU A 99 -1.02 -4.05 14.67
C GLU A 99 -0.99 -2.74 13.86
N GLU A 100 0.19 -2.16 13.68
CA GLU A 100 0.35 -0.86 13.02
C GLU A 100 -0.09 -0.91 11.55
N ILE A 101 0.43 -1.90 10.81
CA ILE A 101 0.05 -2.15 9.41
C ILE A 101 -1.42 -2.59 9.32
N ALA A 102 -1.90 -3.37 10.28
CA ALA A 102 -3.29 -3.79 10.32
C ALA A 102 -4.24 -2.59 10.43
N LYS A 103 -3.92 -1.65 11.33
CA LYS A 103 -4.68 -0.40 11.48
C LYS A 103 -4.59 0.48 10.24
N ALA A 104 -3.43 0.55 9.61
CA ALA A 104 -3.23 1.30 8.37
C ALA A 104 -4.15 0.82 7.23
N LEU A 105 -4.15 -0.49 6.98
CA LEU A 105 -4.96 -1.07 5.91
C LEU A 105 -6.46 -1.03 6.23
N GLU A 106 -6.86 -1.19 7.50
CA GLU A 106 -8.27 -1.08 7.92
C GLU A 106 -8.79 0.37 7.76
N GLN A 107 -7.96 1.36 8.06
CA GLN A 107 -8.37 2.77 7.99
C GLN A 107 -8.76 3.19 6.58
N GLY A 108 -8.13 2.65 5.52
CA GLY A 108 -8.41 2.98 4.12
C GLY A 108 -9.83 2.69 3.60
N TYR A 109 -10.70 2.08 4.42
CA TYR A 109 -12.11 1.78 4.10
C TYR A 109 -13.12 2.85 4.53
N SER A 110 -12.69 3.88 5.25
CA SER A 110 -13.56 4.88 5.88
C SER A 110 -13.34 6.27 5.29
N ASP A 111 -14.39 7.11 5.21
CA ASP A 111 -14.25 8.54 4.88
C ASP A 111 -13.42 9.32 5.94
N LYS A 112 -13.12 8.67 7.07
CA LYS A 112 -12.23 9.17 8.13
C LYS A 112 -10.88 8.44 8.18
N ALA A 113 -10.54 7.69 7.13
CA ALA A 113 -9.23 7.07 6.97
C ALA A 113 -8.13 8.08 7.26
N GLN A 114 -7.19 7.76 8.14
CA GLN A 114 -5.92 8.48 8.18
C GLN A 114 -4.95 7.75 7.24
N PRO A 115 -4.24 8.49 6.38
CA PRO A 115 -3.28 7.85 5.50
C PRO A 115 -2.08 7.35 6.30
N PHE A 116 -1.67 6.12 6.06
CA PHE A 116 -0.46 5.57 6.64
C PHE A 116 0.73 5.98 5.79
N HIS A 117 1.66 6.71 6.40
CA HIS A 117 2.81 7.30 5.71
C HIS A 117 2.40 8.02 4.41
N GLY A 118 1.26 8.72 4.44
CA GLY A 118 0.77 9.48 3.29
C GLY A 118 0.02 8.68 2.22
N TYR A 119 -0.27 7.40 2.46
CA TYR A 119 -0.99 6.51 1.54
C TYR A 119 -2.28 5.90 2.14
N PHE A 120 -3.28 5.72 1.29
CA PHE A 120 -4.47 4.93 1.56
C PHE A 120 -4.37 3.57 0.87
N PHE A 121 -5.00 2.55 1.47
CA PHE A 121 -4.97 1.18 1.00
C PHE A 121 -6.37 0.59 0.91
N LYS A 122 -6.62 -0.25 -0.08
CA LYS A 122 -7.93 -0.87 -0.31
C LYS A 122 -7.78 -2.28 -0.86
N VAL A 123 -8.28 -3.29 -0.15
CA VAL A 123 -8.36 -4.67 -0.67
C VAL A 123 -9.46 -4.76 -1.71
N LEU A 124 -9.12 -5.33 -2.86
CA LEU A 124 -10.01 -5.55 -3.99
C LEU A 124 -10.39 -7.04 -4.03
N LYS A 125 -11.67 -7.33 -4.20
CA LYS A 125 -12.23 -8.70 -4.09
C LYS A 125 -12.49 -9.37 -5.44
N GLY A 126 -11.90 -8.84 -6.49
CA GLY A 126 -11.96 -9.40 -7.83
C GLY A 126 -10.97 -8.72 -8.76
N GLN A 127 -10.89 -9.24 -9.98
CA GLN A 127 -10.11 -8.70 -11.07
C GLN A 127 -10.99 -8.39 -12.28
N GLY A 128 -10.55 -7.43 -13.07
CA GLY A 128 -11.20 -6.93 -14.28
C GLY A 128 -10.68 -7.59 -15.56
N PRO A 129 -11.22 -7.20 -16.73
CA PRO A 129 -10.92 -7.81 -18.02
C PRO A 129 -9.48 -7.59 -18.50
N ALA A 130 -8.78 -6.55 -18.04
CA ALA A 130 -7.40 -6.27 -18.40
C ALA A 130 -6.38 -7.02 -17.53
N ALA A 131 -6.81 -7.60 -16.41
CA ALA A 131 -5.96 -8.44 -15.58
C ALA A 131 -5.57 -9.76 -16.29
N PRO A 132 -4.40 -10.35 -15.95
CA PRO A 132 -4.06 -11.70 -16.41
C PRO A 132 -5.19 -12.69 -16.06
N MET A 133 -5.58 -13.55 -17.00
CA MET A 133 -6.73 -14.46 -16.91
C MET A 133 -8.14 -13.82 -17.00
N GLY A 134 -8.23 -12.49 -17.17
CA GLY A 134 -9.50 -11.79 -17.41
C GLY A 134 -10.35 -11.58 -16.16
N ALA A 135 -11.61 -11.16 -16.34
CA ALA A 135 -12.47 -10.78 -15.23
C ALA A 135 -12.88 -12.00 -14.38
N MET A 136 -12.72 -11.88 -13.06
CA MET A 136 -13.06 -12.94 -12.10
C MET A 136 -13.36 -12.36 -10.72
N ASP A 137 -14.29 -12.98 -9.99
CA ASP A 137 -14.52 -12.72 -8.57
C ASP A 137 -13.63 -13.62 -7.71
N PHE A 138 -13.02 -13.04 -6.68
CA PHE A 138 -12.15 -13.80 -5.78
C PHE A 138 -12.90 -14.53 -4.68
N VAL A 139 -14.12 -14.09 -4.38
CA VAL A 139 -14.98 -14.68 -3.35
C VAL A 139 -15.98 -15.64 -3.99
N VAL A 140 -15.91 -16.92 -3.63
CA VAL A 140 -16.78 -17.98 -4.12
C VAL A 140 -17.39 -18.72 -2.93
N GLY A 141 -18.72 -18.82 -2.89
CA GLY A 141 -19.41 -19.49 -1.77
C GLY A 141 -19.13 -18.87 -0.40
N GLY A 142 -18.79 -17.57 -0.36
CA GLY A 142 -18.44 -16.85 0.86
C GLY A 142 -16.98 -16.97 1.30
N ALA A 143 -16.17 -17.80 0.63
CA ALA A 143 -14.74 -17.96 0.88
C ALA A 143 -13.91 -17.26 -0.19
N MET A 144 -12.83 -16.56 0.21
CA MET A 144 -11.95 -15.89 -0.75
C MET A 144 -10.87 -16.87 -1.21
N ILE A 145 -11.14 -17.56 -2.32
CA ILE A 145 -10.29 -18.65 -2.85
C ILE A 145 -9.79 -18.37 -4.28
N GLY A 146 -10.37 -17.40 -4.98
CA GLY A 146 -9.99 -17.06 -6.35
C GLY A 146 -8.79 -16.11 -6.45
N GLY A 147 -8.27 -15.64 -5.32
CA GLY A 147 -7.17 -14.69 -5.23
C GLY A 147 -7.47 -13.56 -4.26
N PHE A 148 -6.65 -12.52 -4.34
CA PHE A 148 -6.82 -11.26 -3.64
C PHE A 148 -6.08 -10.18 -4.42
N ALA A 149 -6.38 -8.92 -4.11
CA ALA A 149 -5.59 -7.79 -4.59
C ALA A 149 -5.65 -6.62 -3.61
N LEU A 150 -4.68 -5.72 -3.72
CA LEU A 150 -4.59 -4.49 -2.96
C LEU A 150 -4.31 -3.34 -3.92
N ALA A 151 -4.97 -2.20 -3.70
CA ALA A 151 -4.59 -0.92 -4.29
C ALA A 151 -4.05 0.01 -3.20
N ALA A 152 -3.10 0.88 -3.57
CA ALA A 152 -2.58 1.94 -2.72
C ALA A 152 -2.52 3.25 -3.48
N ALA A 153 -2.94 4.35 -2.88
CA ALA A 153 -2.91 5.68 -3.50
C ALA A 153 -2.46 6.77 -2.51
N PRO A 154 -1.75 7.81 -2.97
CA PRO A 154 -1.38 8.92 -2.12
C PRO A 154 -2.61 9.66 -1.63
N ALA A 155 -2.57 10.08 -0.37
CA ALA A 155 -3.59 10.91 0.25
C ALA A 155 -3.74 12.27 -0.45
N GLU A 156 -2.61 12.85 -0.88
CA GLU A 156 -2.58 14.10 -1.62
C GLU A 156 -1.54 14.03 -2.75
N TYR A 157 -2.02 14.17 -3.98
CA TYR A 157 -1.21 14.07 -5.19
C TYR A 157 -0.10 15.14 -5.22
N LYS A 158 1.15 14.71 -5.47
CA LYS A 158 2.39 15.52 -5.44
C LYS A 158 2.75 16.10 -4.07
N VAL A 159 2.05 15.73 -3.01
CA VAL A 159 2.35 16.16 -1.64
C VAL A 159 2.75 14.97 -0.77
N THR A 160 1.94 13.92 -0.76
CA THR A 160 2.26 12.68 -0.04
C THR A 160 2.76 11.59 -0.95
N GLY A 161 2.46 11.65 -2.25
CA GLY A 161 2.97 10.74 -3.27
C GLY A 161 2.45 11.08 -4.67
N VAL A 162 2.95 10.38 -5.68
CA VAL A 162 2.59 10.55 -7.09
C VAL A 162 2.03 9.26 -7.66
N GLN A 163 2.68 8.13 -7.38
CA GLN A 163 2.28 6.84 -7.92
C GLN A 163 1.11 6.23 -7.15
N THR A 164 0.17 5.67 -7.90
CA THR A 164 -0.80 4.69 -7.41
C THR A 164 -0.27 3.30 -7.67
N PHE A 165 -0.42 2.38 -6.71
CA PHE A 165 0.04 1.00 -6.82
C PHE A 165 -1.13 0.02 -6.81
N MET A 166 -0.94 -1.12 -7.49
CA MET A 166 -1.83 -2.27 -7.39
C MET A 166 -1.03 -3.57 -7.39
N VAL A 167 -1.43 -4.53 -6.57
CA VAL A 167 -0.84 -5.87 -6.54
C VAL A 167 -1.94 -6.90 -6.43
N SER A 168 -1.76 -8.07 -7.05
CA SER A 168 -2.65 -9.22 -6.90
C SER A 168 -1.91 -10.39 -6.26
N HIS A 169 -2.61 -11.50 -6.04
CA HIS A 169 -2.03 -12.77 -5.60
C HIS A 169 -0.86 -13.29 -6.44
N ALA A 170 -0.62 -12.75 -7.65
CA ALA A 170 0.57 -13.05 -8.46
C ALA A 170 1.86 -12.39 -7.92
N GLY A 171 1.76 -11.44 -6.98
CA GLY A 171 2.89 -10.76 -6.36
C GLY A 171 3.55 -9.67 -7.20
N ILE A 172 3.08 -9.44 -8.43
CA ILE A 172 3.58 -8.37 -9.30
C ILE A 172 2.91 -7.05 -8.89
N VAL A 173 3.72 -6.07 -8.50
CA VAL A 173 3.24 -4.72 -8.19
C VAL A 173 3.27 -3.86 -9.45
N TYR A 174 2.14 -3.24 -9.75
CA TYR A 174 1.96 -2.28 -10.83
C TYR A 174 1.89 -0.87 -10.26
N GLN A 175 2.41 0.10 -11.00
CA GLN A 175 2.37 1.52 -10.68
C GLN A 175 1.84 2.37 -11.84
N LYS A 176 1.16 3.47 -11.50
CA LYS A 176 0.68 4.47 -12.45
C LYS A 176 0.45 5.82 -11.77
N ASP A 177 0.89 6.89 -12.42
CA ASP A 177 0.48 8.26 -12.08
C ASP A 177 -0.92 8.52 -12.67
N LEU A 178 -1.93 8.67 -11.81
CA LEU A 178 -3.32 8.95 -12.18
C LEU A 178 -3.63 10.45 -12.20
N GLY A 179 -2.64 11.31 -11.94
CA GLY A 179 -2.75 12.76 -11.96
C GLY A 179 -3.51 13.32 -10.76
N ALA A 180 -4.05 14.53 -10.94
CA ALA A 180 -4.77 15.26 -9.88
C ALA A 180 -6.03 14.52 -9.36
N GLU A 181 -6.60 13.60 -10.15
CA GLU A 181 -7.79 12.83 -9.78
C GLU A 181 -7.45 11.50 -9.09
N THR A 182 -6.20 11.29 -8.67
CA THR A 182 -5.71 10.02 -8.08
C THR A 182 -6.61 9.49 -6.97
N LEU A 183 -6.94 10.33 -5.97
CA LEU A 183 -7.75 9.88 -4.84
C LEU A 183 -9.18 9.47 -5.25
N LYS A 184 -9.78 10.23 -6.17
CA LYS A 184 -11.12 9.93 -6.70
C LYS A 184 -11.13 8.64 -7.52
N ALA A 185 -10.11 8.45 -8.36
CA ALA A 185 -9.95 7.21 -9.13
C ALA A 185 -9.75 6.02 -8.20
N PHE A 186 -8.92 6.14 -7.17
CA PHE A 186 -8.70 5.11 -6.15
C PHE A 186 -9.99 4.74 -5.40
N GLN A 187 -10.79 5.74 -4.99
CA GLN A 187 -12.07 5.49 -4.31
C GLN A 187 -13.02 4.65 -5.15
N SER A 188 -13.05 4.84 -6.48
CA SER A 188 -13.87 4.07 -7.41
C SER A 188 -13.26 2.74 -7.86
N MET A 189 -12.04 2.40 -7.46
CA MET A 189 -11.44 1.10 -7.78
C MET A 189 -12.15 -0.02 -7.00
N GLU A 190 -12.78 -0.94 -7.72
CA GLU A 190 -13.42 -2.13 -7.13
C GLU A 190 -12.71 -3.44 -7.47
N ARG A 191 -11.90 -3.43 -8.53
CA ARG A 191 -11.25 -4.61 -9.10
C ARG A 191 -9.81 -4.30 -9.49
N PHE A 192 -8.96 -5.32 -9.35
CA PHE A 192 -7.62 -5.30 -9.91
C PHE A 192 -7.70 -5.36 -11.44
N ASP A 193 -7.33 -4.27 -12.12
CA ASP A 193 -7.51 -4.15 -13.57
C ASP A 193 -6.35 -3.36 -14.22
N PRO A 194 -5.10 -3.85 -14.17
CA PRO A 194 -3.96 -3.16 -14.76
C PRO A 194 -4.01 -3.26 -16.30
N ASP A 195 -4.60 -2.25 -16.93
CA ASP A 195 -4.51 -2.08 -18.38
C ASP A 195 -3.07 -1.82 -18.88
N LYS A 196 -2.89 -1.71 -20.20
CA LYS A 196 -1.57 -1.50 -20.84
C LYS A 196 -0.84 -0.21 -20.45
N THR A 197 -1.51 0.70 -19.76
CA THR A 197 -0.92 1.96 -19.29
C THR A 197 -0.31 1.85 -17.90
N TRP A 198 -0.63 0.78 -17.15
CA TRP A 198 0.05 0.43 -15.91
C TRP A 198 1.42 -0.17 -16.21
N LYS A 199 2.39 0.12 -15.35
CA LYS A 199 3.76 -0.40 -15.49
C LYS A 199 4.07 -1.27 -14.29
N GLU A 200 4.73 -2.39 -14.52
CA GLU A 200 5.34 -3.15 -13.42
C GLU A 200 6.41 -2.28 -12.75
N THR A 201 6.52 -2.40 -11.43
CA THR A 201 7.60 -1.78 -10.69
C THR A 201 8.91 -2.50 -11.01
N ASP A 202 10.00 -1.75 -11.17
CA ASP A 202 11.33 -2.30 -11.41
C ASP A 202 12.09 -2.26 -10.09
N ASP A 203 11.80 -3.24 -9.25
CA ASP A 203 12.24 -3.32 -7.87
C ASP A 203 12.79 -4.72 -7.57
N GLN A 204 13.67 -5.19 -8.47
CA GLN A 204 14.69 -6.19 -8.17
C GLN A 204 15.82 -5.51 -7.38
N TRP A 205 15.70 -5.50 -6.05
CA TRP A 205 16.75 -5.08 -5.12
C TRP A 205 17.33 -6.28 -4.36
#